data_AF-A0A2H0DJS7-F1
#
_entry.id   AF-A0A2H0DJS7-F1
#
_cell.length_a   1.000
_cell.length_b   1.000
_cell.length_c   1.000
_cell.angle_alpha   90.00
_cell.angle_beta   90.00
_cell.angle_gamma   90.00
#
_symmetry.space_group_name_H-M   'P 1'
#
loop_
_entity.id
_entity.type
_entity.pdbx_description
1 polymer ?
#
loop_
_entity_poly.entity_id
_entity_poly.type
_entity_poly.pdbx_seq_one_letter_code
_entity_poly.pdbx_strand_id
1 'polypeptide(L)'
;MENKAPGASAIEGARAISGAALFFAAYAARTDYEALGPKSFWLYVVCAVVFLGCALCGPVWVFDAPNARQARDRAAWARDWALGMGVLLYAGVFFNPAAASAEANLWLALGGPPAAFLLWLDWPWRRLAALGARRIPDLDAEAFEHERYAARENYRGAPDLPEGVEELLISSGSFQVDRARMLEKLKLFQSGSPESFLLSWVRAAVLSKAARIELKSDGGVLLFSFDGNPLRREWVDDPYAALFDGGPDSERHKHMAYGLLAALRLLPAEALVVSGGGRAHLAAKGGGGTDARAGSRGVDDLRAAL
;
A
#
# COMPACT_ATOMS: atom_id res chain seq x y z
N MET A 1 17.25 17.10 0.22
CA MET A 1 17.26 16.62 -1.19
C MET A 1 17.25 15.11 -1.13
N GLU A 2 16.07 14.52 -1.29
CA GLU A 2 15.85 13.08 -1.17
C GLU A 2 16.34 12.42 -2.47
N ASN A 3 17.31 11.50 -2.35
CA ASN A 3 17.87 10.75 -3.48
C ASN A 3 16.78 9.85 -4.06
N LYS A 4 16.07 10.36 -5.06
CA LYS A 4 15.03 9.64 -5.81
C LYS A 4 15.73 8.51 -6.58
N ALA A 5 15.65 7.29 -6.06
CA ALA A 5 16.29 6.11 -6.63
C ALA A 5 15.96 5.99 -8.14
N PRO A 6 16.94 6.17 -9.05
CA PRO A 6 16.69 6.22 -10.49
C PRO A 6 16.48 4.84 -11.15
N GLY A 7 16.37 3.76 -10.37
CA GLY A 7 16.44 2.39 -10.92
C GLY A 7 15.12 1.81 -11.45
N ALA A 8 14.00 2.02 -10.76
CA ALA A 8 12.77 1.27 -11.06
C ALA A 8 12.10 1.72 -12.36
N SER A 9 12.05 3.03 -12.63
CA SER A 9 11.37 3.56 -13.82
C SER A 9 12.13 3.30 -15.13
N ALA A 10 13.48 3.25 -15.09
CA ALA A 10 14.31 2.99 -16.25
C ALA A 10 14.14 1.54 -16.75
N ILE A 11 14.06 0.58 -15.82
CA ILE A 11 13.85 -0.84 -16.14
C ILE A 11 12.45 -1.07 -16.71
N GLU A 12 11.43 -0.42 -16.15
CA GLU A 12 10.05 -0.49 -16.68
C GLU A 12 9.93 0.10 -18.08
N GLY A 13 10.58 1.25 -18.34
CA GLY A 13 10.63 1.87 -19.65
C GLY A 13 11.33 1.00 -20.70
N ALA A 14 12.50 0.44 -20.36
CA ALA A 14 13.24 -0.44 -21.27
C ALA A 14 12.45 -1.72 -21.64
N ARG A 15 11.68 -2.27 -20.70
CA ARG A 15 10.81 -3.43 -20.93
C ARG A 15 9.65 -3.10 -21.86
N ALA A 16 8.98 -1.97 -21.67
CA ALA A 16 7.89 -1.53 -22.54
C ALA A 16 8.38 -1.33 -23.99
N ILE A 17 9.54 -0.69 -24.16
CA ILE A 17 10.17 -0.47 -25.48
C ILE A 17 10.53 -1.81 -26.14
N SER A 18 11.13 -2.74 -25.39
CA SER A 18 11.54 -4.05 -25.93
C SER A 18 10.34 -4.90 -26.35
N GLY A 19 9.24 -4.89 -25.57
CA GLY A 19 7.99 -5.57 -25.91
C GLY A 19 7.34 -5.00 -27.17
N ALA A 20 7.30 -3.67 -27.28
CA ALA A 20 6.78 -3.00 -28.48
C ALA A 20 7.64 -3.31 -29.73
N ALA A 21 8.96 -3.33 -29.60
CA ALA A 21 9.88 -3.64 -30.69
C ALA A 21 9.73 -5.10 -31.19
N LEU A 22 9.62 -6.06 -30.27
CA LEU A 22 9.38 -7.47 -30.62
C LEU A 22 8.04 -7.67 -31.31
N PHE A 23 6.98 -7.00 -30.83
CA PHE A 23 5.67 -7.04 -31.47
C PHE A 23 5.74 -6.47 -32.89
N PHE A 24 6.44 -5.36 -33.08
CA PHE A 24 6.58 -4.73 -34.40
C PHE A 24 7.42 -5.59 -35.36
N ALA A 25 8.48 -6.23 -34.87
CA ALA A 25 9.29 -7.16 -35.66
C ALA A 25 8.46 -8.38 -36.10
N ALA A 26 7.66 -8.94 -35.19
CA ALA A 26 6.75 -10.05 -35.51
C ALA A 26 5.65 -9.64 -36.51
N TYR A 27 5.15 -8.40 -36.40
CA TYR A 27 4.21 -7.84 -37.36
C TYR A 27 4.89 -7.65 -38.73
N ALA A 28 6.00 -6.90 -38.80
CA ALA A 28 6.72 -6.61 -40.03
C ALA A 28 7.21 -7.86 -40.78
N ALA A 29 7.46 -8.96 -40.07
CA ALA A 29 7.83 -10.24 -40.67
C ALA A 29 6.69 -10.93 -41.42
N ARG A 30 5.43 -10.49 -41.29
CA ARG A 30 4.34 -10.97 -42.14
C ARG A 30 4.48 -10.42 -43.54
N THR A 31 4.54 -11.29 -44.54
CA THR A 31 4.55 -10.91 -45.95
C THR A 31 3.16 -10.86 -46.57
N ASP A 32 2.15 -11.43 -45.91
CA ASP A 32 0.86 -11.73 -46.53
C ASP A 32 -0.21 -10.65 -46.26
N TYR A 33 0.18 -9.37 -46.30
CA TYR A 33 -0.77 -8.27 -46.08
C TYR A 33 -1.83 -8.17 -47.18
N GLU A 34 -1.51 -8.61 -48.40
CA GLU A 34 -2.41 -8.57 -49.55
C GLU A 34 -3.62 -9.50 -49.39
N ALA A 35 -3.51 -10.53 -48.53
CA ALA A 35 -4.61 -11.45 -48.21
C ALA A 35 -5.60 -10.87 -47.18
N LEU A 36 -5.29 -9.74 -46.55
CA LEU A 36 -6.19 -9.08 -45.61
C LEU A 36 -7.21 -8.23 -46.39
N GLY A 37 -8.49 -8.52 -46.18
CA GLY A 37 -9.55 -7.62 -46.65
C GLY A 37 -9.37 -6.19 -46.09
N PRO A 38 -9.80 -5.14 -46.81
CA PRO A 38 -9.52 -3.75 -46.48
C PRO A 38 -10.01 -3.34 -45.07
N LYS A 39 -11.12 -3.92 -44.60
CA LYS A 39 -11.65 -3.66 -43.25
C LYS A 39 -10.73 -4.21 -42.15
N SER A 40 -10.22 -5.42 -42.34
CA SER A 40 -9.32 -6.06 -41.38
C SER A 40 -7.99 -5.31 -41.33
N PHE A 41 -7.45 -4.93 -42.49
CA PHE A 41 -6.23 -4.12 -42.57
C PHE A 41 -6.33 -2.83 -41.74
N TRP A 42 -7.40 -2.04 -41.92
CA TRP A 42 -7.58 -0.80 -41.16
C TRP A 42 -7.76 -1.03 -39.66
N LEU A 43 -8.48 -2.08 -39.26
CA LEU A 43 -8.61 -2.45 -37.85
C LEU A 43 -7.23 -2.73 -37.22
N TYR A 44 -6.37 -3.47 -37.92
CA TYR A 44 -5.00 -3.73 -37.47
C TYR A 44 -4.18 -2.47 -37.33
N VAL A 45 -4.21 -1.59 -38.33
CA VAL A 45 -3.47 -0.32 -38.31
C VAL A 45 -3.92 0.54 -37.12
N VAL A 46 -5.23 0.69 -36.91
CA VAL A 46 -5.78 1.46 -35.79
C VAL A 46 -5.35 0.86 -34.45
N CYS A 47 -5.52 -0.44 -34.26
CA CYS A 47 -5.14 -1.08 -33.00
C CYS A 47 -3.62 -1.01 -32.76
N ALA A 48 -2.79 -1.14 -33.79
CA ALA A 48 -1.33 -1.02 -33.68
C ALA A 48 -0.90 0.41 -33.31
N VAL A 49 -1.52 1.43 -33.91
CA VAL A 49 -1.28 2.85 -33.58
C VAL A 49 -1.70 3.16 -32.16
N VAL A 50 -2.89 2.71 -31.72
CA VAL A 50 -3.36 2.91 -30.35
C VAL A 50 -2.45 2.20 -29.35
N PHE A 51 -2.04 0.96 -29.65
CA PHE A 51 -1.09 0.22 -28.82
C PHE A 51 0.24 0.97 -28.66
N LEU A 52 0.83 1.45 -29.76
CA LEU A 52 2.06 2.25 -29.75
C LEU A 52 1.88 3.56 -28.99
N GLY A 53 0.76 4.25 -29.19
CA GLY A 53 0.42 5.47 -28.46
C GLY A 53 0.35 5.21 -26.95
N CYS A 54 -0.36 4.19 -26.50
CA CYS A 54 -0.45 3.84 -25.08
C CYS A 54 0.91 3.39 -24.51
N ALA A 55 1.67 2.59 -25.25
CA ALA A 55 2.97 2.07 -24.80
C ALA A 55 4.05 3.17 -24.70
N LEU A 56 4.08 4.12 -25.64
CA LEU A 56 5.09 5.19 -25.69
C LEU A 56 4.68 6.44 -24.93
N CYS A 57 3.41 6.84 -25.00
CA CYS A 57 2.92 8.05 -24.32
C CYS A 57 2.50 7.78 -22.87
N GLY A 58 2.22 6.53 -22.49
CA GLY A 58 1.92 6.14 -21.11
C GLY A 58 2.98 6.64 -20.12
N PRO A 59 4.29 6.37 -20.35
CA PRO A 59 5.36 6.91 -19.52
C PRO A 59 5.39 8.45 -19.46
N VAL A 60 5.18 9.13 -20.59
CA VAL A 60 5.17 10.61 -20.66
C VAL A 60 4.02 11.20 -19.84
N TRP A 61 2.84 10.58 -19.88
CA TRP A 61 1.66 11.01 -19.12
C TRP A 61 1.79 10.80 -17.60
N VAL A 62 2.65 9.87 -17.19
CA VAL A 62 2.99 9.60 -15.79
C VAL A 62 3.92 10.69 -15.21
N PHE A 63 4.79 11.27 -16.04
CA PHE A 63 5.69 12.34 -15.60
C PHE A 63 4.96 13.65 -15.27
N ASP A 64 3.81 13.91 -15.89
CA ASP A 64 2.97 15.10 -15.65
C ASP A 64 1.94 14.89 -14.51
N ALA A 65 2.16 13.91 -13.63
CA ALA A 65 1.26 13.68 -12.50
C ALA A 65 1.63 14.59 -11.30
N PRO A 66 0.67 15.30 -10.70
CA PRO A 66 0.94 16.21 -9.58
C PRO A 66 1.33 15.50 -8.29
N ASN A 67 1.13 14.18 -8.18
CA ASN A 67 1.59 13.38 -7.06
C ASN A 67 1.85 11.92 -7.44
N ALA A 68 2.56 11.20 -6.57
CA ALA A 68 3.00 9.82 -6.79
C ALA A 68 1.84 8.81 -6.87
N ARG A 69 0.69 9.09 -6.25
CA ARG A 69 -0.49 8.21 -6.33
C ARG A 69 -1.12 8.30 -7.72
N GLN A 70 -1.37 9.51 -8.19
CA GLN A 70 -1.91 9.76 -9.51
C GLN A 70 -0.97 9.30 -10.62
N ALA A 71 0.35 9.38 -10.41
CA ALA A 71 1.35 8.80 -11.31
C ALA A 71 1.15 7.27 -11.47
N ARG A 72 0.97 6.55 -10.35
CA ARG A 72 0.73 5.10 -10.36
C ARG A 72 -0.60 4.73 -11.01
N ASP A 73 -1.66 5.50 -10.71
CA ASP A 73 -2.99 5.24 -11.27
C ASP A 73 -3.01 5.47 -12.79
N ARG A 74 -2.35 6.55 -13.28
CA ARG A 74 -2.16 6.81 -14.71
C ARG A 74 -1.33 5.73 -15.40
N ALA A 75 -0.26 5.27 -14.76
CA ALA A 75 0.59 4.20 -15.28
C ALA A 75 -0.19 2.88 -15.40
N ALA A 76 -0.97 2.54 -14.37
CA ALA A 76 -1.82 1.35 -14.37
C ALA A 76 -2.87 1.42 -15.49
N TRP A 77 -3.55 2.56 -15.63
CA TRP A 77 -4.55 2.76 -16.68
C TRP A 77 -3.96 2.66 -18.09
N ALA A 78 -2.81 3.31 -18.35
CA ALA A 78 -2.14 3.23 -19.65
C ALA A 78 -1.73 1.78 -19.99
N ARG A 79 -1.26 1.02 -18.99
CA ARG A 79 -0.92 -0.39 -19.13
C ARG A 79 -2.15 -1.25 -19.44
N ASP A 80 -3.26 -1.03 -18.74
CA ASP A 80 -4.48 -1.82 -18.93
C ASP A 80 -5.09 -1.60 -20.33
N TRP A 81 -5.06 -0.37 -20.84
CA TRP A 81 -5.46 -0.08 -22.22
C TRP A 81 -4.56 -0.72 -23.25
N ALA A 82 -3.25 -0.65 -23.03
CA ALA A 82 -2.27 -1.25 -23.92
C ALA A 82 -2.45 -2.79 -23.95
N LEU A 83 -2.74 -3.42 -22.80
CA LEU A 83 -3.12 -4.84 -22.69
C LEU A 83 -4.39 -5.16 -23.47
N GLY A 84 -5.45 -4.37 -23.28
CA GLY A 84 -6.71 -4.55 -24.00
C GLY A 84 -6.52 -4.50 -25.52
N MET A 85 -5.75 -3.54 -26.02
CA MET A 85 -5.47 -3.41 -27.45
C MET A 85 -4.58 -4.54 -27.98
N GLY A 86 -3.59 -4.99 -27.21
CA GLY A 86 -2.76 -6.14 -27.55
C GLY A 86 -3.58 -7.44 -27.68
N VAL A 87 -4.53 -7.66 -26.78
CA VAL A 87 -5.45 -8.81 -26.85
C VAL A 87 -6.37 -8.73 -28.06
N LEU A 88 -6.90 -7.55 -28.40
CA LEU A 88 -7.74 -7.37 -29.59
C LEU A 88 -6.95 -7.60 -30.88
N LEU A 89 -5.71 -7.10 -30.97
CA LEU A 89 -4.80 -7.39 -32.09
C LEU A 89 -4.57 -8.89 -32.22
N TYR A 90 -4.27 -9.56 -31.11
CA TYR A 90 -4.05 -11.00 -31.10
C TYR A 90 -5.28 -11.79 -31.54
N ALA A 91 -6.46 -11.46 -31.01
CA ALA A 91 -7.71 -12.08 -31.42
C ALA A 91 -7.97 -11.90 -32.92
N GLY A 92 -7.69 -10.71 -33.46
CA GLY A 92 -7.76 -10.46 -34.89
C GLY A 92 -6.84 -11.37 -35.70
N VAL A 93 -5.64 -11.70 -35.19
CA VAL A 93 -4.67 -12.59 -35.87
C VAL A 93 -5.12 -14.02 -35.80
N PHE A 94 -5.53 -14.45 -34.60
CA PHE A 94 -5.87 -15.82 -34.29
C PHE A 94 -7.17 -16.27 -34.98
N PHE A 95 -8.18 -15.39 -35.03
CA PHE A 95 -9.48 -15.69 -35.62
C PHE A 95 -9.57 -15.36 -37.11
N ASN A 96 -8.47 -14.98 -37.77
CA ASN A 96 -8.47 -14.82 -39.22
C ASN A 96 -8.11 -16.14 -39.92
N PRO A 97 -9.09 -16.87 -40.47
CA PRO A 97 -8.86 -18.20 -41.06
C PRO A 97 -7.95 -18.16 -42.29
N ALA A 98 -7.85 -17.02 -42.99
CA ALA A 98 -6.97 -16.85 -44.13
C ALA A 98 -5.48 -16.88 -43.75
N ALA A 99 -5.15 -16.68 -42.48
CA ALA A 99 -3.76 -16.63 -42.00
C ALA A 99 -3.23 -17.99 -41.51
N ALA A 100 -4.07 -19.03 -41.44
CA ALA A 100 -3.73 -20.33 -40.86
C ALA A 100 -3.14 -21.35 -41.86
N SER A 101 -3.07 -21.03 -43.15
CA SER A 101 -2.75 -22.01 -44.21
C SER A 101 -1.26 -22.17 -44.54
N ALA A 102 -0.35 -21.41 -43.91
CA ALA A 102 1.09 -21.56 -44.11
C ALA A 102 1.73 -22.14 -42.83
N GLU A 103 2.30 -23.34 -42.90
CA GLU A 103 2.92 -24.04 -41.75
C GLU A 103 3.99 -23.20 -41.02
N ALA A 104 4.69 -22.32 -41.74
CA ALA A 104 5.66 -21.37 -41.16
C ALA A 104 5.02 -20.24 -40.33
N ASN A 105 3.76 -19.86 -40.63
CA ASN A 105 3.02 -18.86 -39.87
C ASN A 105 2.43 -19.42 -38.58
N LEU A 106 2.23 -20.75 -38.48
CA LEU A 106 1.57 -21.35 -37.32
C LEU A 106 2.41 -21.19 -36.04
N TRP A 107 3.72 -21.45 -36.10
CA TRP A 107 4.62 -21.32 -34.95
C TRP A 107 4.87 -19.86 -34.55
N LEU A 108 4.95 -18.95 -35.52
CA LEU A 108 5.06 -17.51 -35.24
C LEU A 108 3.73 -16.95 -34.66
N ALA A 109 2.58 -17.41 -35.14
CA ALA A 109 1.26 -17.02 -34.63
C ALA A 109 0.93 -17.64 -33.26
N LEU A 110 1.37 -18.87 -33.00
CA LEU A 110 1.18 -19.57 -31.72
C LEU A 110 2.23 -19.19 -30.68
N GLY A 111 3.47 -18.91 -31.07
CA GLY A 111 4.58 -18.68 -30.15
C GLY A 111 4.83 -17.20 -29.85
N GLY A 112 4.80 -16.34 -30.87
CA GLY A 112 5.19 -14.93 -30.75
C GLY A 112 4.29 -14.13 -29.81
N PRO A 113 2.97 -14.09 -30.05
CA PRO A 113 2.07 -13.28 -29.23
C PRO A 113 1.93 -13.78 -27.79
N PRO A 114 1.85 -15.10 -27.49
CA PRO A 114 1.86 -15.56 -26.09
C PRO A 114 3.19 -15.29 -25.38
N ALA A 115 4.34 -15.41 -26.05
CA ALA A 115 5.62 -15.04 -25.47
C ALA A 115 5.72 -13.53 -25.19
N ALA A 116 5.27 -12.68 -26.13
CA ALA A 116 5.19 -11.24 -25.93
C ALA A 116 4.20 -10.88 -24.80
N PHE A 117 3.04 -11.56 -24.74
CA PHE A 117 2.04 -11.39 -23.69
C PHE A 117 2.56 -11.84 -22.32
N LEU A 118 3.29 -12.95 -22.23
CA LEU A 118 3.91 -13.44 -21.00
C LEU A 118 5.09 -12.58 -20.52
N LEU A 119 5.85 -11.99 -21.45
CA LEU A 119 6.91 -11.03 -21.13
C LEU A 119 6.36 -9.67 -20.68
N TRP A 120 5.13 -9.34 -21.10
CA TRP A 120 4.52 -8.04 -20.85
C TRP A 120 3.49 -8.04 -19.71
N LEU A 121 2.91 -9.20 -19.39
CA LEU A 121 2.22 -9.41 -18.12
C LEU A 121 3.25 -9.33 -17.00
N ASP A 122 3.19 -8.24 -16.25
CA ASP A 122 3.96 -8.04 -15.01
C ASP A 122 3.54 -9.05 -13.91
N TRP A 123 2.48 -9.84 -14.15
CA TRP A 123 1.85 -10.75 -13.19
C TRP A 123 2.75 -11.92 -12.72
N PRO A 124 3.46 -12.68 -13.58
CA PRO A 124 4.34 -13.75 -13.13
C PRO A 124 5.51 -13.21 -12.30
N TRP A 125 6.07 -12.07 -12.72
CA TRP A 125 7.22 -11.45 -12.05
C TRP A 125 6.83 -10.75 -10.76
N ARG A 126 5.67 -10.09 -10.68
CA ARG A 126 5.11 -9.59 -9.42
C ARG A 126 4.78 -10.73 -8.47
N ARG A 127 4.27 -11.86 -8.96
CA ARG A 127 4.08 -13.05 -8.11
C ARG A 127 5.41 -13.61 -7.61
N LEU A 128 6.42 -13.72 -8.47
CA LEU A 128 7.74 -14.20 -8.09
C LEU A 128 8.45 -13.22 -7.13
N ALA A 129 8.34 -11.91 -7.37
CA ALA A 129 8.83 -10.88 -6.48
C ALA A 129 8.06 -10.86 -5.14
N ALA A 130 6.75 -11.07 -5.15
CA ALA A 130 5.95 -11.21 -3.92
C ALA A 130 6.27 -12.51 -3.16
N LEU A 131 6.61 -13.60 -3.87
CA LEU A 131 7.11 -14.83 -3.27
C LEU A 131 8.52 -14.63 -2.67
N GLY A 132 9.37 -13.81 -3.30
CA GLY A 132 10.67 -13.42 -2.78
C GLY A 132 10.59 -12.43 -1.61
N ALA A 133 9.67 -11.47 -1.66
CA ALA A 133 9.42 -10.46 -0.62
C ALA A 133 8.63 -11.00 0.58
N ARG A 134 8.20 -12.27 0.55
CA ARG A 134 7.78 -13.01 1.76
C ARG A 134 8.96 -13.41 2.64
N ARG A 135 10.20 -13.24 2.19
CA ARG A 135 11.29 -13.01 3.15
C ARG A 135 11.03 -11.63 3.73
N ILE A 136 10.65 -11.61 5.00
CA ILE A 136 10.74 -10.43 5.87
C ILE A 136 12.05 -9.74 5.46
N PRO A 137 12.02 -8.50 4.94
CA PRO A 137 13.26 -7.80 4.66
C PRO A 137 14.09 -7.91 5.93
N ASP A 138 15.33 -8.37 5.80
CA ASP A 138 16.24 -8.47 6.92
C ASP A 138 16.33 -7.04 7.47
N LEU A 139 15.51 -6.76 8.47
CA LEU A 139 15.40 -5.47 9.10
C LEU A 139 16.68 -5.42 9.91
N ASP A 140 17.74 -4.94 9.27
CA ASP A 140 19.01 -4.74 9.89
C ASP A 140 18.77 -3.85 11.12
N ALA A 141 18.79 -4.49 12.28
CA ALA A 141 18.51 -3.85 13.54
C ALA A 141 19.51 -2.70 13.78
N GLU A 142 20.73 -2.81 13.24
CA GLU A 142 21.75 -1.77 13.32
C GLU A 142 21.38 -0.55 12.47
N ALA A 143 20.87 -0.76 11.25
CA ALA A 143 20.40 0.35 10.40
C ALA A 143 19.25 1.13 11.05
N PHE A 144 18.31 0.41 11.69
CA PHE A 144 17.18 1.05 12.38
C PHE A 144 17.60 1.81 13.64
N GLU A 145 18.57 1.29 14.39
CA GLU A 145 19.15 2.00 15.53
C GLU A 145 19.94 3.24 15.06
N HIS A 146 20.74 3.14 13.99
CA HIS A 146 21.48 4.28 13.42
C HIS A 146 20.57 5.44 12.99
N GLU A 147 19.45 5.17 12.31
CA GLU A 147 18.48 6.21 11.95
C GLU A 147 17.86 6.88 13.20
N ARG A 148 17.56 6.10 14.24
CA ARG A 148 17.03 6.63 15.51
C ARG A 148 18.05 7.50 16.24
N TYR A 149 19.33 7.11 16.26
CA TYR A 149 20.39 7.91 16.85
C TYR A 149 20.61 9.20 16.05
N ALA A 150 20.66 9.15 14.72
CA ALA A 150 20.79 10.33 13.87
C ALA A 150 19.61 11.31 14.04
N ALA A 151 18.37 10.80 14.13
CA ALA A 151 17.20 11.62 14.38
C ALA A 151 17.21 12.28 15.77
N ARG A 152 17.70 11.57 16.80
CA ARG A 152 17.88 12.12 18.15
C ARG A 152 18.99 13.17 18.20
N GLU A 153 20.08 12.95 17.49
CA GLU A 153 21.21 13.87 17.44
C GLU A 153 20.81 15.19 16.76
N ASN A 154 20.01 15.11 15.68
CA ASN A 154 19.40 16.26 15.04
C ASN A 154 18.38 17.00 15.93
N TYR A 155 17.79 16.33 16.93
CA TYR A 155 16.87 16.94 17.90
C TYR A 155 17.58 17.45 19.17
N ARG A 156 18.87 17.17 19.34
CA ARG A 156 19.57 17.41 20.62
C ARG A 156 20.04 18.84 20.85
N GLY A 157 19.71 19.75 19.95
CA GLY A 157 19.73 21.18 20.23
C GLY A 157 18.41 21.74 19.77
N ALA A 158 17.54 22.14 20.70
CA ALA A 158 16.69 23.28 20.38
C ALA A 158 17.68 24.37 19.91
N PRO A 159 17.52 24.93 18.70
CA PRO A 159 18.44 25.97 18.24
C PRO A 159 18.52 27.01 19.34
N ASP A 160 19.75 27.36 19.74
CA ASP A 160 19.96 28.41 20.74
C ASP A 160 19.09 29.59 20.32
N LEU A 161 18.15 29.93 21.21
CA LEU A 161 17.24 31.02 20.91
C LEU A 161 18.10 32.27 20.72
N PRO A 162 17.80 33.12 19.73
CA PRO A 162 18.55 34.36 19.53
C PRO A 162 18.69 35.14 20.84
N GLU A 163 19.87 35.71 21.10
CA GLU A 163 20.08 36.57 22.27
C GLU A 163 18.96 37.63 22.38
N GLY A 164 18.34 37.72 23.55
CA GLY A 164 17.23 38.65 23.82
C GLY A 164 15.80 38.08 23.65
N VAL A 165 15.63 36.87 23.12
CA VAL A 165 14.30 36.23 23.03
C VAL A 165 13.75 35.81 24.41
N GLU A 166 14.64 35.54 25.37
CA GLU A 166 14.26 35.25 26.76
C GLU A 166 13.62 36.45 27.45
N GLU A 167 14.02 37.68 27.08
CA GLU A 167 13.44 38.93 27.62
C GLU A 167 12.07 39.25 27.00
N LEU A 168 11.71 38.61 25.88
CA LEU A 168 10.41 38.69 25.20
C LEU A 168 9.41 37.62 25.68
N LEU A 169 9.74 36.83 26.70
CA LEU A 169 8.84 35.83 27.28
C LEU A 169 7.82 36.51 28.20
N ILE A 170 6.78 37.10 27.61
CA ILE A 170 5.88 38.05 28.30
C ILE A 170 4.96 37.39 29.34
N SER A 171 4.70 36.08 29.32
CA SER A 171 4.13 35.34 30.46
C SER A 171 4.06 33.84 30.17
N SER A 172 4.12 33.03 31.22
CA SER A 172 3.74 31.62 31.16
C SER A 172 2.22 31.48 31.04
N GLY A 173 1.70 31.53 29.81
CA GLY A 173 0.32 31.16 29.51
C GLY A 173 0.16 29.64 29.37
N SER A 174 -0.94 29.08 29.87
CA SER A 174 -1.34 27.72 29.50
C SER A 174 -2.15 27.76 28.21
N PHE A 175 -1.69 27.07 27.17
CA PHE A 175 -2.47 26.91 25.93
C PHE A 175 -3.38 25.69 26.10
N GLN A 176 -4.70 25.92 26.14
CA GLN A 176 -5.65 24.83 26.04
C GLN A 176 -5.73 24.36 24.59
N VAL A 177 -5.27 23.13 24.33
CA VAL A 177 -5.36 22.51 23.02
C VAL A 177 -6.65 21.69 22.97
N ASP A 178 -7.46 21.91 21.94
CA ASP A 178 -8.62 21.07 21.64
C ASP A 178 -8.16 19.61 21.38
N ARG A 179 -8.48 18.72 22.34
CA ARG A 179 -8.10 17.30 22.30
C ARG A 179 -8.65 16.59 21.07
N ALA A 180 -9.87 16.91 20.63
CA ALA A 180 -10.49 16.26 19.48
C ALA A 180 -9.73 16.59 18.20
N ARG A 181 -9.43 17.87 17.98
CA ARG A 181 -8.66 18.34 16.82
C ARG A 181 -7.23 17.81 16.83
N MET A 182 -6.63 17.68 18.01
CA MET A 182 -5.31 17.09 18.16
C MET A 182 -5.32 15.61 17.80
N LEU A 183 -6.29 14.82 18.27
CA LEU A 183 -6.43 13.41 17.90
C LEU A 183 -6.64 13.22 16.40
N GLU A 184 -7.44 14.09 15.77
CA GLU A 184 -7.62 14.09 14.31
C GLU A 184 -6.27 14.29 13.59
N LYS A 185 -5.45 15.23 14.05
CA LYS A 185 -4.10 15.45 13.50
C LYS A 185 -3.16 14.27 13.78
N LEU A 186 -3.14 13.76 15.00
CA LEU A 186 -2.28 12.62 15.37
C LEU A 186 -2.62 11.39 14.51
N LYS A 187 -3.91 11.15 14.27
CA LYS A 187 -4.38 10.10 13.35
C LYS A 187 -3.83 10.28 11.93
N LEU A 188 -3.69 11.51 11.43
CA LEU A 188 -3.21 11.75 10.07
C LEU A 188 -1.68 11.69 9.95
N PHE A 189 -0.95 12.21 10.92
CA PHE A 189 0.47 12.55 10.77
C PHE A 189 1.47 11.61 11.47
N GLN A 190 1.06 10.80 12.46
CA GLN A 190 2.05 10.14 13.31
C GLN A 190 2.53 8.74 12.89
N SER A 191 1.82 8.01 12.02
CA SER A 191 2.31 6.70 11.56
C SER A 191 2.65 6.74 10.08
N GLY A 192 3.93 6.50 9.74
CA GLY A 192 4.38 6.40 8.35
C GLY A 192 3.63 5.30 7.58
N SER A 193 3.29 4.21 8.27
CA SER A 193 2.35 3.20 7.79
C SER A 193 1.25 2.95 8.84
N PRO A 194 -0.03 2.83 8.45
CA PRO A 194 -1.08 2.41 9.39
C PRO A 194 -0.93 0.91 9.77
N GLU A 195 -0.22 0.13 8.96
CA GLU A 195 0.07 -1.30 9.17
C GLU A 195 0.94 -1.57 10.39
N SER A 196 1.70 -0.58 10.86
CA SER A 196 2.55 -0.72 12.05
C SER A 196 1.79 -0.59 13.38
N PHE A 197 0.45 -0.56 13.34
CA PHE A 197 -0.38 -0.58 14.55
C PHE A 197 -0.08 -1.77 15.47
N LEU A 198 0.18 -2.95 14.88
CA LEU A 198 0.45 -4.18 15.62
C LEU A 198 1.74 -4.07 16.43
N LEU A 199 2.78 -3.42 15.90
CA LEU A 199 4.05 -3.22 16.60
C LEU A 199 3.85 -2.39 17.88
N SER A 200 3.01 -1.38 17.83
CA SER A 200 2.66 -0.58 19.01
C SER A 200 1.93 -1.43 20.07
N TRP A 201 1.02 -2.32 19.67
CA TRP A 201 0.36 -3.26 20.59
C TRP A 201 1.31 -4.32 21.17
N VAL A 202 2.26 -4.82 20.39
CA VAL A 202 3.31 -5.72 20.89
C VAL A 202 4.19 -5.02 21.92
N ARG A 203 4.63 -3.77 21.66
CA ARG A 203 5.39 -2.97 22.64
C ARG A 203 4.60 -2.74 23.92
N ALA A 204 3.31 -2.46 23.79
CA ALA A 204 2.42 -2.33 24.94
C ALA A 204 2.33 -3.65 25.74
N ALA A 205 2.17 -4.80 25.08
CA ALA A 205 2.14 -6.11 25.73
C ALA A 205 3.45 -6.41 26.49
N VAL A 206 4.61 -6.09 25.90
CA VAL A 206 5.92 -6.23 26.56
C VAL A 206 6.02 -5.33 27.79
N LEU A 207 5.56 -4.08 27.71
CA LEU A 207 5.52 -3.17 28.86
C LEU A 207 4.48 -3.61 29.91
N SER A 208 3.44 -4.34 29.51
CA SER A 208 2.53 -5.03 30.43
C SER A 208 3.15 -6.28 31.07
N LYS A 209 4.39 -6.65 30.76
CA LYS A 209 5.02 -7.89 31.26
C LYS A 209 4.33 -9.18 30.78
N ALA A 210 3.76 -9.15 29.58
CA ALA A 210 3.23 -10.36 28.96
C ALA A 210 4.33 -11.41 28.76
N ALA A 211 4.05 -12.66 29.11
CA ALA A 211 4.88 -13.81 28.80
C ALA A 211 4.48 -14.45 27.46
N ARG A 212 3.21 -14.30 27.07
CA ARG A 212 2.63 -14.84 25.85
C ARG A 212 1.81 -13.77 25.12
N ILE A 213 1.99 -13.74 23.80
CA ILE A 213 1.18 -12.94 22.88
C ILE A 213 0.57 -13.92 21.87
N GLU A 214 -0.74 -13.83 21.66
CA GLU A 214 -1.44 -14.57 20.62
C GLU A 214 -2.03 -13.62 19.59
N LEU A 215 -1.83 -13.96 18.32
CA LEU A 215 -2.45 -13.30 17.18
C LEU A 215 -3.29 -14.33 16.43
N LYS A 216 -4.58 -14.06 16.29
CA LYS A 216 -5.51 -14.89 15.49
C LYS A 216 -6.19 -14.01 14.47
N SER A 217 -6.36 -14.52 13.26
CA SER A 217 -7.10 -13.86 12.19
C SER A 217 -8.19 -14.82 11.73
N ASP A 218 -9.45 -14.42 11.85
CA ASP A 218 -10.60 -15.21 11.45
C ASP A 218 -11.70 -14.31 10.88
N GLY A 219 -12.25 -14.67 9.72
CA GLY A 219 -13.38 -13.95 9.12
C GLY A 219 -13.17 -12.44 8.89
N GLY A 220 -11.93 -11.97 8.72
CA GLY A 220 -11.62 -10.54 8.61
C GLY A 220 -11.52 -9.80 9.94
N VAL A 221 -11.61 -10.51 11.06
CA VAL A 221 -11.34 -10.02 12.41
C VAL A 221 -9.91 -10.37 12.79
N LEU A 222 -9.18 -9.39 13.33
CA LEU A 222 -7.87 -9.61 13.93
C LEU A 222 -8.01 -9.57 15.45
N LEU A 223 -7.73 -10.70 16.09
CA LEU A 223 -7.69 -10.82 17.54
C LEU A 223 -6.24 -10.79 18.03
N PHE A 224 -5.93 -9.79 18.86
CA PHE A 224 -4.66 -9.66 19.56
C PHE A 224 -4.90 -9.82 21.06
N SER A 225 -4.24 -10.79 21.69
CA SER A 225 -4.37 -11.05 23.13
C SER A 225 -3.01 -11.32 23.77
N PHE A 226 -2.86 -10.98 25.05
CA PHE A 226 -1.63 -11.19 25.80
C PHE A 226 -1.94 -11.34 27.30
N ASP A 227 -1.09 -12.05 28.04
CA ASP A 227 -1.26 -12.43 29.46
C ASP A 227 -0.54 -11.49 30.45
N GLY A 228 -0.38 -10.23 30.07
CA GLY A 228 0.29 -9.20 30.87
C GLY A 228 -0.62 -8.58 31.93
N ASN A 229 -0.05 -7.61 32.67
CA ASN A 229 -0.76 -6.81 33.64
C ASN A 229 -2.03 -6.18 33.04
N PRO A 230 -3.18 -6.28 33.73
CA PRO A 230 -4.43 -5.73 33.24
C PRO A 230 -4.39 -4.20 33.20
N LEU A 231 -5.20 -3.63 32.30
CA LEU A 231 -5.38 -2.20 32.18
C LEU A 231 -6.26 -1.69 33.29
N ARG A 232 -5.91 -0.50 33.78
CA ARG A 232 -6.73 0.19 34.77
C ARG A 232 -7.97 0.78 34.11
N ARG A 233 -9.03 0.95 34.89
CA ARG A 233 -10.30 1.47 34.42
C ARG A 233 -10.18 2.86 33.80
N GLU A 234 -9.31 3.71 34.34
CA GLU A 234 -9.11 5.07 33.85
C GLU A 234 -8.60 5.09 32.40
N TRP A 235 -7.81 4.09 31.99
CA TRP A 235 -7.38 3.97 30.60
C TRP A 235 -8.52 3.53 29.68
N VAL A 236 -9.43 2.68 30.17
CA VAL A 236 -10.61 2.24 29.40
C VAL A 236 -11.57 3.41 29.16
N ASP A 237 -11.69 4.31 30.14
CA ASP A 237 -12.55 5.49 30.07
C ASP A 237 -11.99 6.58 29.13
N ASP A 238 -10.67 6.81 29.12
CA ASP A 238 -9.99 7.70 28.17
C ASP A 238 -8.67 7.07 27.65
N PRO A 239 -8.71 6.27 26.57
CA PRO A 239 -7.54 5.54 26.07
C PRO A 239 -6.47 6.45 25.47
N TYR A 240 -6.77 7.73 25.24
CA TYR A 240 -5.86 8.69 24.62
C TYR A 240 -5.22 9.66 25.62
N ALA A 241 -5.66 9.68 26.88
CA ALA A 241 -5.14 10.58 27.91
C ALA A 241 -3.59 10.53 28.01
N ALA A 242 -2.99 9.34 27.89
CA ALA A 242 -1.55 9.15 27.98
C ALA A 242 -0.74 9.80 26.84
N LEU A 243 -1.38 10.23 25.75
CA LEU A 243 -0.72 11.00 24.69
C LEU A 243 -0.47 12.46 25.10
N PHE A 244 -1.20 12.95 26.10
CA PHE A 244 -1.15 14.34 26.55
C PHE A 244 -0.50 14.46 27.92
N ASP A 245 -0.81 13.51 28.80
CA ASP A 245 -0.41 13.58 30.20
C ASP A 245 0.66 12.53 30.53
N GLY A 246 1.70 12.94 31.24
CA GLY A 246 2.71 12.05 31.80
C GLY A 246 2.21 11.44 33.11
N GLY A 247 1.81 10.17 33.08
CA GLY A 247 1.40 9.41 34.26
C GLY A 247 2.27 8.17 34.53
N PRO A 248 2.06 7.49 35.67
CA PRO A 248 2.55 6.13 35.87
C PRO A 248 1.99 5.23 34.75
N ASP A 249 2.81 4.32 34.23
CA ASP A 249 2.52 3.50 33.05
C ASP A 249 2.30 4.28 31.74
N SER A 250 2.66 5.56 31.67
CA SER A 250 2.45 6.39 30.48
C SER A 250 3.04 5.80 29.21
N GLU A 251 4.23 5.19 29.26
CA GLU A 251 4.83 4.57 28.06
C GLU A 251 4.00 3.39 27.54
N ARG A 252 3.50 2.52 28.43
CA ARG A 252 2.60 1.42 28.05
C ARG A 252 1.34 1.98 27.39
N HIS A 253 0.69 2.93 28.05
CA HIS A 253 -0.55 3.52 27.58
C HIS A 253 -0.38 4.32 26.29
N LYS A 254 0.74 5.02 26.10
CA LYS A 254 1.10 5.70 24.84
C LYS A 254 1.19 4.70 23.69
N HIS A 255 1.87 3.58 23.89
CA HIS A 255 1.94 2.55 22.85
C HIS A 255 0.56 1.97 22.51
N MET A 256 -0.30 1.73 23.49
CA MET A 256 -1.69 1.29 23.21
C MET A 256 -2.48 2.36 22.46
N ALA A 257 -2.38 3.62 22.88
CA ALA A 257 -3.05 4.74 22.24
C ALA A 257 -2.59 4.92 20.78
N TYR A 258 -1.29 4.81 20.50
CA TYR A 258 -0.75 4.82 19.14
C TYR A 258 -1.20 3.62 18.32
N GLY A 259 -1.20 2.41 18.90
CA GLY A 259 -1.72 1.22 18.25
C GLY A 259 -3.20 1.38 17.88
N LEU A 260 -3.99 1.97 18.77
CA LEU A 260 -5.41 2.23 18.54
C LEU A 260 -5.63 3.31 17.47
N LEU A 261 -4.90 4.44 17.52
CA LEU A 261 -4.97 5.49 16.49
C LEU A 261 -4.60 4.94 15.11
N ALA A 262 -3.52 4.16 15.02
CA ALA A 262 -3.07 3.55 13.78
C ALA A 262 -4.09 2.52 13.25
N ALA A 263 -4.67 1.69 14.12
CA ALA A 263 -5.74 0.76 13.75
C ALA A 263 -6.96 1.50 13.19
N LEU A 264 -7.38 2.62 13.80
CA LEU A 264 -8.51 3.42 13.32
C LEU A 264 -8.28 4.10 11.95
N ARG A 265 -7.04 4.16 11.45
CA ARG A 265 -6.72 4.60 10.08
C ARG A 265 -7.02 3.53 9.04
N LEU A 266 -7.03 2.26 9.44
CA LEU A 266 -7.43 1.13 8.58
C LEU A 266 -8.95 1.05 8.40
N LEU A 267 -9.70 1.99 9.00
CA LEU A 267 -11.16 2.07 8.95
C LEU A 267 -11.84 0.74 9.35
N PRO A 268 -11.47 0.13 10.49
CA PRO A 268 -12.14 -1.08 10.96
C PRO A 268 -13.60 -0.75 11.25
N ALA A 269 -14.51 -1.70 11.03
CA ALA A 269 -15.92 -1.50 11.39
C ALA A 269 -16.07 -1.30 12.91
N GLU A 270 -15.36 -2.10 13.70
CA GLU A 270 -15.37 -2.08 15.16
C GLU A 270 -13.97 -2.35 15.70
N ALA A 271 -13.62 -1.71 16.81
CA ALA A 271 -12.46 -2.02 17.63
C ALA A 271 -12.91 -2.25 19.08
N LEU A 272 -12.65 -3.43 19.61
CA LEU A 272 -12.98 -3.82 20.98
C LEU A 272 -11.69 -4.08 21.75
N VAL A 273 -11.57 -3.50 22.94
CA VAL A 273 -10.47 -3.76 23.88
C VAL A 273 -11.07 -4.31 25.18
N VAL A 274 -10.57 -5.46 25.62
CA VAL A 274 -10.99 -6.11 26.87
C VAL A 274 -9.75 -6.29 27.74
N SER A 275 -9.82 -5.90 29.02
CA SER A 275 -8.70 -6.06 29.94
C SER A 275 -9.15 -6.09 31.40
N GLY A 276 -8.72 -7.11 32.16
CA GLY A 276 -8.95 -7.17 33.62
C GLY A 276 -10.41 -7.04 34.07
N GLY A 277 -11.38 -7.39 33.21
CA GLY A 277 -12.82 -7.21 33.43
C GLY A 277 -13.40 -5.88 32.89
N GLY A 278 -12.57 -4.91 32.54
CA GLY A 278 -12.97 -3.69 31.83
C GLY A 278 -13.11 -3.90 30.32
N ARG A 279 -13.98 -3.12 29.68
CA ARG A 279 -14.24 -3.16 28.23
C ARG A 279 -14.29 -1.74 27.64
N ALA A 280 -13.47 -1.49 26.63
CA ALA A 280 -13.52 -0.27 25.81
C ALA A 280 -14.01 -0.64 24.40
N HIS A 281 -15.02 0.05 23.90
CA HIS A 281 -15.59 -0.21 22.57
C HIS A 281 -15.54 1.04 21.72
N LEU A 282 -14.95 0.93 20.54
CA LEU A 282 -14.80 2.00 19.57
C LEU A 282 -15.35 1.54 18.22
N ALA A 283 -16.56 1.99 17.90
CA ALA A 283 -17.13 1.81 16.58
C ALA A 283 -16.62 2.92 15.66
N ALA A 284 -15.99 2.56 14.53
CA ALA A 284 -15.82 3.54 13.48
C ALA A 284 -17.18 3.71 12.79
N LYS A 285 -17.52 4.95 12.42
CA LYS A 285 -18.67 5.22 11.57
C LYS A 285 -18.35 4.74 10.14
N GLY A 286 -18.33 3.42 9.95
CA GLY A 286 -18.09 2.76 8.67
C GLY A 286 -19.27 3.04 7.72
N GLY A 287 -18.95 3.58 6.54
CA GLY A 287 -19.93 3.90 5.51
C GLY A 287 -20.76 2.67 5.09
N GLY A 288 -22.03 2.90 4.75
CA GLY A 288 -23.08 1.90 4.50
C GLY A 288 -22.81 0.92 3.35
N GLY A 289 -21.83 0.03 3.51
CA GLY A 289 -21.64 -1.17 2.70
C GLY A 289 -22.42 -2.36 3.28
N THR A 290 -23.28 -2.95 2.46
CA THR A 290 -24.32 -3.93 2.81
C THR A 290 -23.87 -5.30 3.36
N ASP A 291 -22.57 -5.56 3.55
CA ASP A 291 -22.05 -6.86 4.03
C ASP A 291 -21.70 -6.90 5.53
N ALA A 292 -22.12 -5.91 6.32
CA ALA A 292 -21.86 -5.85 7.77
C ALA A 292 -22.42 -7.04 8.59
N ARG A 293 -23.35 -7.83 8.04
CA ARG A 293 -23.98 -8.96 8.75
C ARG A 293 -23.09 -10.18 8.93
N ALA A 294 -22.06 -10.36 8.09
CA ALA A 294 -21.14 -11.50 8.23
C ALA A 294 -20.13 -11.29 9.37
N GLY A 295 -19.70 -10.04 9.59
CA GLY A 295 -18.75 -9.68 10.65
C GLY A 295 -19.35 -9.67 12.06
N SER A 296 -20.63 -9.31 12.20
CA SER A 296 -21.26 -9.19 13.54
C SER A 296 -21.35 -10.52 14.28
N ARG A 297 -21.57 -11.64 13.56
CA ARG A 297 -21.66 -12.97 14.17
C ARG A 297 -20.36 -13.40 14.84
N GLY A 298 -19.23 -13.17 14.17
CA GLY A 298 -17.90 -13.47 14.72
C GLY A 298 -17.59 -12.64 15.96
N VAL A 299 -18.00 -11.36 15.99
CA VAL A 299 -17.82 -10.50 17.16
C VAL A 299 -18.70 -10.95 18.32
N ASP A 300 -19.95 -11.35 18.08
CA ASP A 300 -20.84 -11.83 19.15
C ASP A 300 -20.40 -13.20 19.71
N ASP A 301 -19.90 -14.11 18.87
CA ASP A 301 -19.33 -15.37 19.31
C ASP A 301 -18.02 -15.14 20.11
N LEU A 302 -17.19 -14.19 19.68
CA LEU A 302 -16.01 -13.75 20.44
C LEU A 302 -16.40 -13.09 21.77
N ARG A 303 -17.48 -12.31 21.80
CA ARG A 303 -18.02 -11.72 23.04
C ARG A 303 -18.58 -12.77 23.99
N ALA A 304 -19.09 -13.88 23.47
CA ALA A 304 -19.57 -15.01 24.28
C ALA A 304 -18.42 -15.88 24.81
N ALA A 305 -17.28 -15.91 24.11
CA ALA A 305 -16.09 -16.68 24.50
C ALA A 305 -15.17 -15.96 25.50
N LEU A 306 -15.33 -14.65 25.71
CA LEU A 306 -14.52 -13.79 26.61
C LEU A 306 -15.27 -13.37 27.87
#